data_AF-A0AA96Y0N0-F1
#
_entry.id   AF-A0AA96Y0N0-F1
#
_cell.length_a   1.000
_cell.length_b   1.000
_cell.length_c   1.000
_cell.angle_alpha   90.00
_cell.angle_beta   90.00
_cell.angle_gamma   90.00
#
_symmetry.space_group_name_H-M   'P 1'
#
loop_
_entity.id
_entity.type
_entity.pdbx_description
1 polymer ?
#
loop_
_entity_poly.entity_id
_entity_poly.type
_entity_poly.pdbx_seq_one_letter_code
_entity_poly.pdbx_strand_id
1 'polypeptide(L)'
;MIKSHAKILVLMTLAGGSSMANAGTFPDFGFAPPKSEYSGPAFQLSQNYPTTAPGAASMPAFFKILPTTRSNDFETWRAYMEGVKQYCLEGNAETNWNVQKNTVRQWYHMPWQHYGPSGREGIHGLTREAPIQPKQLAHTQLESGQTYAVGIYNDIGAFTIGQVWKDPQNPDPSFTSKPKSFPNGTVVCKALYADIDVNSVPSLANPLLLDAYTAVTFTSTDRVVKKVALIQMDIAVRDSRVSETGWLFGTFQYNGIDKSKGDWENLVPVGIMWGNDPEVTSSEFTNPTPTETKINPALKQTAINANTKELPPTHLGWNGRLNGPVDNPQASCLSCHMTAEYQQLAIMNPTFQANPPAPGTEEWMKWFQNIPAGQPFTPGTQSTDYSLQLSAALANFYDWKCNHSGVYADGKNACEKIVPLKLMKASNAPQDEVQKVQRSPELEDLE
;
A
#
# COMPACT_ATOMS: atom_id res chain seq x y z
N MET A 1 23.08 75.51 -36.39
CA MET A 1 23.56 74.68 -35.27
C MET A 1 22.79 73.38 -35.28
N ILE A 2 23.48 72.31 -35.67
CA ILE A 2 23.00 70.94 -35.76
C ILE A 2 23.12 70.32 -34.37
N LYS A 3 22.05 69.77 -33.79
CA LYS A 3 22.14 68.93 -32.59
C LYS A 3 21.46 67.58 -32.83
N SER A 4 22.34 66.67 -33.24
CA SER A 4 22.35 65.21 -33.02
C SER A 4 21.45 64.74 -31.86
N HIS A 5 20.54 63.83 -32.17
CA HIS A 5 19.89 62.95 -31.18
C HIS A 5 20.59 61.60 -31.22
N ALA A 6 21.43 61.35 -30.21
CA ALA A 6 22.07 60.06 -29.98
C ALA A 6 21.06 59.08 -29.35
N LYS A 7 20.95 57.89 -29.94
CA LYS A 7 20.16 56.75 -29.46
C LYS A 7 20.71 56.22 -28.13
N ILE A 8 19.88 56.15 -27.10
CA ILE A 8 20.15 55.34 -25.91
C ILE A 8 19.50 53.97 -26.14
N LEU A 9 20.35 52.95 -26.33
CA LEU A 9 19.98 51.55 -26.39
C LEU A 9 19.81 51.06 -24.94
N VAL A 10 18.57 50.89 -24.49
CA VAL A 10 18.29 50.23 -23.21
C VAL A 10 18.45 48.72 -23.42
N LEU A 11 19.54 48.16 -22.92
CA LEU A 11 19.69 46.72 -22.76
C LEU A 11 18.69 46.26 -21.69
N MET A 12 17.57 45.64 -22.11
CA MET A 12 16.77 44.82 -21.23
C MET A 12 17.52 43.51 -20.99
N THR A 13 18.21 43.42 -19.86
CA THR A 13 18.64 42.14 -19.29
C THR A 13 17.39 41.39 -18.83
N LEU A 14 16.88 40.51 -19.70
CA LEU A 14 16.00 39.42 -19.30
C LEU A 14 16.80 38.51 -18.36
N ALA A 15 16.68 38.76 -17.06
CA ALA A 15 16.98 37.75 -16.05
C ALA A 15 15.96 36.63 -16.25
N GLY A 16 16.32 35.66 -17.09
CA GLY A 16 15.62 34.38 -17.19
C GLY A 16 15.74 33.71 -15.84
N GLY A 17 14.73 33.91 -14.99
CA GLY A 17 14.46 33.02 -13.88
C GLY A 17 14.28 31.65 -14.48
N SER A 18 15.27 30.78 -14.29
CA SER A 18 15.12 29.35 -14.46
C SER A 18 14.00 28.92 -13.52
N SER A 19 12.78 28.84 -14.07
CA SER A 19 11.71 28.05 -13.49
C SER A 19 12.25 26.62 -13.43
N MET A 20 12.81 26.25 -12.28
CA MET A 20 12.89 24.85 -11.92
C MET A 20 11.49 24.31 -12.11
N ALA A 21 11.31 23.45 -13.12
CA ALA A 21 10.05 22.79 -13.37
C ALA A 21 9.66 22.10 -12.07
N ASN A 22 8.63 22.63 -11.40
CA ASN A 22 8.08 22.01 -10.22
C ASN A 22 7.64 20.61 -10.66
N ALA A 23 8.19 19.57 -10.03
CA ALA A 23 7.57 18.26 -10.09
C ALA A 23 6.10 18.48 -9.67
N GLY A 24 5.18 18.16 -10.57
CA GLY A 24 3.76 18.44 -10.45
C GLY A 24 3.24 18.10 -9.06
N THR A 25 2.68 19.09 -8.39
CA THR A 25 2.08 18.90 -7.07
C THR A 25 0.84 18.03 -7.22
N PHE A 26 0.84 16.87 -6.57
CA PHE A 26 -0.30 15.95 -6.52
C PHE A 26 -1.32 16.42 -5.47
N PRO A 27 -2.62 16.25 -5.71
CA PRO A 27 -3.66 16.55 -4.71
C PRO A 27 -3.50 15.74 -3.42
N ASP A 28 -3.78 16.40 -2.30
CA ASP A 28 -3.61 15.81 -0.97
C ASP A 28 -4.65 14.74 -0.66
N PHE A 29 -5.93 15.03 -0.95
CA PHE A 29 -7.06 14.16 -0.67
C PHE A 29 -8.19 14.35 -1.70
N GLY A 30 -9.11 13.39 -1.77
CA GLY A 30 -10.28 13.44 -2.65
C GLY A 30 -11.54 13.92 -1.94
N PHE A 31 -11.61 13.75 -0.62
CA PHE A 31 -12.82 14.00 0.17
C PHE A 31 -12.54 14.91 1.36
N ALA A 32 -12.91 16.18 1.24
CA ALA A 32 -12.86 17.13 2.35
C ALA A 32 -14.07 16.91 3.30
N PRO A 33 -13.86 16.84 4.63
CA PRO A 33 -14.99 16.85 5.55
C PRO A 33 -15.69 18.22 5.58
N PRO A 34 -17.01 18.27 5.79
CA PRO A 34 -17.72 19.52 6.06
C PRO A 34 -17.14 20.22 7.29
N LYS A 35 -17.01 21.56 7.24
CA LYS A 35 -16.48 22.34 8.37
C LYS A 35 -17.35 22.27 9.63
N SER A 36 -18.62 21.90 9.50
CA SER A 36 -19.54 21.62 10.61
C SER A 36 -19.20 20.33 11.36
N GLU A 37 -18.56 19.36 10.71
CA GLU A 37 -18.16 18.08 11.31
C GLU A 37 -16.69 18.10 11.74
N TYR A 38 -15.82 18.79 11.00
CA TYR A 38 -14.41 18.89 11.32
C TYR A 38 -13.82 20.27 10.94
N SER A 39 -13.35 21.00 11.95
CA SER A 39 -12.72 22.32 11.79
C SER A 39 -11.19 22.30 11.92
N GLY A 40 -10.59 21.12 12.13
CA GLY A 40 -9.14 20.97 12.28
C GLY A 40 -8.36 21.13 10.96
N PRO A 41 -7.03 20.98 11.02
CA PRO A 41 -6.18 21.03 9.82
C PRO A 41 -6.51 19.89 8.88
N ALA A 42 -6.48 20.17 7.58
CA ALA A 42 -6.61 19.13 6.57
C ALA A 42 -5.31 18.33 6.43
N PHE A 43 -5.45 17.09 5.97
CA PHE A 43 -4.34 16.26 5.53
C PHE A 43 -3.56 16.97 4.42
N GLN A 44 -2.24 16.90 4.49
CA GLN A 44 -1.33 17.28 3.44
C GLN A 44 -0.62 16.04 2.95
N LEU A 45 -0.25 15.95 1.68
CA LEU A 45 0.54 14.84 1.15
C LEU A 45 2.03 15.12 1.32
N SER A 46 2.74 14.21 1.99
CA SER A 46 4.21 14.22 2.00
C SER A 46 4.72 13.68 0.65
N GLN A 47 5.00 14.59 -0.27
CA GLN A 47 5.29 14.29 -1.69
C GLN A 47 6.60 14.91 -2.20
N ASN A 48 7.44 15.45 -1.30
CA ASN A 48 8.73 16.03 -1.65
C ASN A 48 9.80 14.94 -1.87
N TYR A 49 9.56 14.03 -2.82
CA TYR A 49 10.39 12.85 -3.05
C TYR A 49 11.87 13.22 -3.25
N PRO A 50 12.83 12.45 -2.69
CA PRO A 50 14.24 12.69 -2.91
C PRO A 50 14.61 12.67 -4.40
N THR A 51 15.38 13.67 -4.85
CA THR A 51 15.87 13.74 -6.24
C THR A 51 17.19 12.99 -6.45
N THR A 52 17.86 12.64 -5.36
CA THR A 52 19.11 11.87 -5.32
C THR A 52 18.88 10.62 -4.50
N ALA A 53 19.40 9.48 -4.96
CA ALA A 53 19.29 8.23 -4.23
C ALA A 53 19.95 8.37 -2.85
N PRO A 54 19.22 8.08 -1.75
CA PRO A 54 19.81 8.10 -0.43
C PRO A 54 20.99 7.12 -0.30
N GLY A 55 22.02 7.52 0.43
CA GLY A 55 23.26 6.74 0.60
C GLY A 55 23.16 5.70 1.73
N ALA A 56 24.28 5.03 2.02
CA ALA A 56 24.36 4.00 3.05
C ALA A 56 23.96 4.47 4.46
N ALA A 57 24.05 5.78 4.74
CA ALA A 57 23.63 6.36 6.02
C ALA A 57 22.11 6.31 6.25
N SER A 58 21.30 6.23 5.19
CA SER A 58 19.83 6.08 5.31
C SER A 58 19.40 4.65 5.63
N MET A 59 20.33 3.68 5.63
CA MET A 59 19.99 2.29 5.78
C MET A 59 19.46 1.99 7.20
N PRO A 60 18.25 1.39 7.34
CA PRO A 60 17.68 1.14 8.65
C PRO A 60 18.59 0.27 9.52
N ALA A 61 18.74 0.60 10.80
CA ALA A 61 19.62 -0.15 11.70
C ALA A 61 19.23 -1.64 11.81
N PHE A 62 17.93 -1.93 11.84
CA PHE A 62 17.40 -3.31 11.89
C PHE A 62 17.80 -4.13 10.65
N PHE A 63 18.16 -3.49 9.54
CA PHE A 63 18.57 -4.19 8.31
C PHE A 63 19.80 -5.09 8.55
N LYS A 64 20.63 -4.76 9.55
CA LYS A 64 21.81 -5.56 9.92
C LYS A 64 21.47 -6.83 10.69
N ILE A 65 20.30 -6.91 11.31
CA ILE A 65 19.88 -8.05 12.15
C ILE A 65 18.92 -8.99 11.42
N LEU A 66 18.91 -8.98 10.08
CA LEU A 66 18.24 -10.02 9.31
C LEU A 66 18.78 -11.39 9.77
N PRO A 67 17.91 -12.36 10.10
CA PRO A 67 18.36 -13.69 10.53
C PRO A 67 19.26 -14.35 9.49
N THR A 68 20.36 -14.96 9.95
CA THR A 68 21.31 -15.66 9.08
C THR A 68 20.71 -16.94 8.50
N THR A 69 19.86 -17.62 9.27
CA THR A 69 19.07 -18.78 8.84
C THR A 69 17.60 -18.42 8.94
N ARG A 70 16.87 -18.59 7.84
CA ARG A 70 15.41 -18.41 7.81
C ARG A 70 14.75 -19.68 8.33
N SER A 71 13.82 -19.51 9.26
CA SER A 71 13.05 -20.60 9.87
C SER A 71 11.60 -20.17 9.99
N ASN A 72 10.68 -21.14 10.00
CA ASN A 72 9.27 -20.91 10.29
C ASN A 72 8.99 -20.72 11.80
N ASP A 73 10.03 -20.76 12.64
CA ASP A 73 9.98 -20.32 14.03
C ASP A 73 10.04 -18.78 14.12
N PHE A 74 8.96 -18.17 14.61
CA PHE A 74 8.86 -16.72 14.74
C PHE A 74 9.88 -16.12 15.71
N GLU A 75 10.38 -16.87 16.69
CA GLU A 75 11.39 -16.35 17.63
C GLU A 75 12.72 -16.02 16.94
N THR A 76 13.02 -16.70 15.83
CA THR A 76 14.16 -16.35 14.95
C THR A 76 14.01 -14.95 14.35
N TRP A 77 12.77 -14.47 14.18
CA TRP A 77 12.43 -13.20 13.53
C TRP A 77 12.03 -12.09 14.50
N ARG A 78 11.74 -12.40 15.77
CA ARG A 78 11.18 -11.45 16.75
C ARG A 78 11.99 -10.15 16.84
N ALA A 79 13.32 -10.25 16.96
CA ALA A 79 14.17 -9.07 17.03
C ALA A 79 14.13 -8.22 15.75
N TYR A 80 14.06 -8.87 14.58
CA TYR A 80 13.93 -8.17 13.30
C TYR A 80 12.58 -7.44 13.20
N MET A 81 11.48 -8.14 13.48
CA MET A 81 10.13 -7.56 13.46
C MET A 81 9.99 -6.40 14.44
N GLU A 82 10.51 -6.52 15.67
CA GLU A 82 10.51 -5.41 16.63
C GLU A 82 11.36 -4.24 16.11
N GLY A 83 12.52 -4.51 15.52
CA GLY A 83 13.35 -3.47 14.90
C GLY A 83 12.63 -2.72 13.75
N VAL A 84 11.87 -3.42 12.92
CA VAL A 84 11.04 -2.80 11.87
C VAL A 84 9.90 -1.98 12.48
N LYS A 85 9.20 -2.52 13.49
CA LYS A 85 8.14 -1.80 14.22
C LYS A 85 8.68 -0.49 14.78
N GLN A 86 9.78 -0.54 15.53
CA GLN A 86 10.40 0.65 16.10
C GLN A 86 10.80 1.67 15.01
N TYR A 87 11.36 1.20 13.89
CA TYR A 87 11.65 2.08 12.76
C TYR A 87 10.41 2.74 12.16
N CYS A 88 9.28 2.02 12.05
CA CYS A 88 8.02 2.58 11.58
C CYS A 88 7.42 3.58 12.58
N LEU A 89 7.52 3.34 13.88
CA LEU A 89 6.87 4.13 14.92
C LEU A 89 7.64 5.39 15.31
N GLU A 90 8.97 5.37 15.28
CA GLU A 90 9.80 6.46 15.79
C GLU A 90 9.53 7.81 15.07
N GLY A 91 8.98 8.76 15.83
CA GLY A 91 8.52 10.07 15.38
C GLY A 91 7.13 10.08 14.72
N ASN A 92 6.63 8.92 14.27
CA ASN A 92 5.30 8.78 13.67
C ASN A 92 4.22 8.57 14.73
N ALA A 93 4.52 7.83 15.80
CA ALA A 93 3.59 7.58 16.88
C ALA A 93 3.21 8.89 17.60
N GLU A 94 4.19 9.73 17.90
CA GLU A 94 4.05 11.01 18.61
C GLU A 94 3.31 12.07 17.77
N THR A 95 3.25 11.88 16.46
CA THR A 95 2.58 12.79 15.52
C THR A 95 1.22 12.27 15.06
N ASN A 96 0.71 11.19 15.68
CA ASN A 96 -0.52 10.51 15.26
C ASN A 96 -0.51 10.17 13.76
N TRP A 97 0.63 9.67 13.28
CA TRP A 97 0.87 9.32 11.89
C TRP A 97 0.80 10.50 10.89
N ASN A 98 0.82 11.75 11.37
CA ASN A 98 1.00 12.94 10.53
C ASN A 98 2.51 13.10 10.21
N VAL A 99 2.97 12.31 9.25
CA VAL A 99 4.41 12.09 9.05
C VAL A 99 5.20 13.31 8.58
N GLN A 100 4.53 14.37 8.10
CA GLN A 100 5.16 15.66 7.81
C GLN A 100 5.72 16.33 9.05
N LYS A 101 5.20 15.97 10.22
CA LYS A 101 5.63 16.49 11.52
C LYS A 101 6.67 15.60 12.18
N ASN A 102 7.05 14.47 11.58
CA ASN A 102 8.10 13.60 12.11
C ASN A 102 9.45 14.33 12.03
N THR A 103 10.08 14.57 13.18
CA THR A 103 11.37 15.27 13.26
C THR A 103 12.58 14.33 13.26
N VAL A 104 12.35 13.02 13.31
CA VAL A 104 13.41 12.00 13.33
C VAL A 104 13.79 11.60 11.90
N ARG A 105 12.79 11.37 11.05
CA ARG A 105 13.00 10.99 9.65
C ARG A 105 11.83 11.42 8.77
N GLN A 106 12.16 11.70 7.52
CA GLN A 106 11.15 12.02 6.51
C GLN A 106 10.50 10.73 6.00
N TRP A 107 9.17 10.77 5.91
CA TRP A 107 8.34 9.75 5.29
C TRP A 107 7.50 10.35 4.18
N TYR A 108 7.12 9.51 3.22
CA TYR A 108 6.49 9.94 1.99
C TYR A 108 5.27 9.09 1.66
N HIS A 109 4.27 9.70 1.04
CA HIS A 109 3.06 9.02 0.61
C HIS A 109 3.11 8.73 -0.88
N MET A 110 2.38 7.71 -1.35
CA MET A 110 2.17 7.46 -2.77
C MET A 110 1.26 8.55 -3.39
N PRO A 111 1.51 9.08 -4.60
CA PRO A 111 0.59 10.02 -5.23
C PRO A 111 -0.66 9.31 -5.76
N TRP A 112 -1.62 10.07 -6.30
CA TRP A 112 -2.82 9.55 -6.99
C TRP A 112 -3.78 8.67 -6.18
N GLN A 113 -3.57 8.50 -4.87
CA GLN A 113 -4.55 7.79 -4.02
C GLN A 113 -5.74 8.68 -3.60
N HIS A 114 -5.81 9.93 -4.06
CA HIS A 114 -6.96 10.82 -3.84
C HIS A 114 -8.13 10.54 -4.79
N TYR A 115 -7.84 9.88 -5.92
CA TYR A 115 -8.76 9.72 -7.02
C TYR A 115 -9.68 8.51 -6.84
N GLY A 116 -10.91 8.61 -7.37
CA GLY A 116 -11.92 7.55 -7.35
C GLY A 116 -12.71 7.44 -6.04
N PRO A 117 -13.73 6.56 -5.99
CA PRO A 117 -14.64 6.41 -4.84
C PRO A 117 -13.93 6.07 -3.50
N SER A 118 -12.81 5.35 -3.58
CA SER A 118 -11.99 4.95 -2.43
C SER A 118 -10.90 5.97 -2.06
N GLY A 119 -10.91 7.14 -2.70
CA GLY A 119 -9.92 8.18 -2.53
C GLY A 119 -9.74 8.64 -1.08
N ARG A 120 -8.56 9.20 -0.82
CA ARG A 120 -8.14 9.74 0.47
C ARG A 120 -9.17 10.66 1.11
N GLU A 121 -9.42 10.44 2.39
CA GLU A 121 -10.16 11.37 3.24
C GLU A 121 -9.27 12.51 3.75
N GLY A 122 -9.89 13.66 4.04
CA GLY A 122 -9.19 14.93 4.26
C GLY A 122 -8.67 15.19 5.67
N ILE A 123 -8.84 14.29 6.64
CA ILE A 123 -8.38 14.49 8.03
C ILE A 123 -6.97 13.89 8.21
N HIS A 124 -6.80 12.61 7.90
CA HIS A 124 -5.57 11.83 8.07
C HIS A 124 -5.04 11.22 6.76
N GLY A 125 -5.70 11.43 5.62
CA GLY A 125 -5.26 10.90 4.33
C GLY A 125 -5.50 9.41 4.17
N LEU A 126 -6.47 8.84 4.91
CA LEU A 126 -6.80 7.42 4.83
C LEU A 126 -7.57 7.09 3.55
N THR A 127 -7.28 5.96 2.94
CA THR A 127 -8.02 5.42 1.78
C THR A 127 -8.90 4.26 2.19
N ARG A 128 -10.11 4.15 1.61
CA ARG A 128 -11.03 3.03 1.87
C ARG A 128 -10.41 1.75 1.30
N GLU A 129 -10.25 0.70 2.11
CA GLU A 129 -9.58 -0.54 1.71
C GLU A 129 -10.60 -1.65 1.43
N ALA A 130 -11.15 -2.29 2.46
CA ALA A 130 -11.97 -3.50 2.32
C ALA A 130 -13.16 -3.52 3.31
N PRO A 131 -14.22 -4.29 3.02
CA PRO A 131 -15.25 -4.56 4.01
C PRO A 131 -14.72 -5.51 5.09
N ILE A 132 -15.22 -5.36 6.31
CA ILE A 132 -15.01 -6.33 7.39
C ILE A 132 -16.23 -7.24 7.43
N GLN A 133 -16.03 -8.54 7.24
CA GLN A 133 -17.10 -9.54 7.29
C GLN A 133 -17.46 -9.89 8.74
N PRO A 134 -18.70 -10.31 9.03
CA PRO A 134 -19.05 -10.90 10.30
C PRO A 134 -18.07 -12.00 10.72
N LYS A 135 -17.62 -11.95 11.97
CA LYS A 135 -16.71 -12.89 12.63
C LYS A 135 -15.28 -12.93 12.09
N GLN A 136 -14.89 -11.95 11.27
CA GLN A 136 -13.56 -11.88 10.70
C GLN A 136 -12.52 -11.48 11.76
N LEU A 137 -12.77 -10.40 12.51
CA LEU A 137 -11.85 -9.91 13.52
C LEU A 137 -11.95 -10.65 14.86
N ALA A 138 -13.15 -11.17 15.19
CA ALA A 138 -13.40 -11.98 16.37
C ALA A 138 -14.71 -12.74 16.21
N HIS A 139 -14.83 -13.94 16.77
CA HIS A 139 -16.09 -14.71 16.74
C HIS A 139 -17.30 -13.97 17.39
N THR A 140 -17.03 -12.98 18.24
CA THR A 140 -18.03 -12.10 18.90
C THR A 140 -18.45 -10.89 18.06
N GLN A 141 -17.71 -10.55 17.00
CA GLN A 141 -18.04 -9.46 16.09
C GLN A 141 -19.06 -9.95 15.06
N LEU A 142 -20.33 -9.61 15.25
CA LEU A 142 -21.44 -10.11 14.41
C LEU A 142 -21.82 -9.16 13.27
N GLU A 143 -21.54 -7.86 13.43
CA GLU A 143 -21.86 -6.82 12.46
C GLU A 143 -20.71 -6.59 11.49
N SER A 144 -21.01 -6.26 10.23
CA SER A 144 -19.98 -5.86 9.27
C SER A 144 -19.34 -4.52 9.61
N GLY A 145 -18.17 -4.25 9.04
CA GLY A 145 -17.50 -2.95 9.13
C GLY A 145 -16.75 -2.60 7.85
N GLN A 146 -15.83 -1.66 7.94
CA GLN A 146 -15.00 -1.23 6.82
C GLN A 146 -13.64 -0.75 7.31
N THR A 147 -12.63 -0.91 6.46
CA THR A 147 -11.25 -0.54 6.76
C THR A 147 -10.77 0.66 5.96
N TYR A 148 -9.92 1.45 6.60
CA TYR A 148 -9.27 2.63 6.04
C TYR A 148 -7.79 2.58 6.38
N ALA A 149 -6.93 2.96 5.45
CA ALA A 149 -5.49 2.86 5.68
C ALA A 149 -4.68 3.98 5.06
N VAL A 150 -3.48 4.18 5.59
CA VAL A 150 -2.48 5.07 4.99
C VAL A 150 -1.11 4.39 5.02
N GLY A 151 -0.52 4.28 3.83
CA GLY A 151 0.82 3.75 3.61
C GLY A 151 1.85 4.86 3.46
N ILE A 152 3.01 4.67 4.08
CA ILE A 152 4.16 5.57 4.03
C ILE A 152 5.41 4.80 3.63
N TYR A 153 6.31 5.49 2.93
CA TYR A 153 7.58 4.99 2.42
C TYR A 153 8.71 5.80 3.03
N ASN A 154 9.81 5.14 3.41
CA ASN A 154 11.02 5.85 3.79
C ASN A 154 11.67 6.55 2.60
N ASP A 155 12.68 7.38 2.84
CA ASP A 155 13.43 8.12 1.81
C ASP A 155 13.97 7.23 0.68
N ILE A 156 14.47 6.04 1.02
CA ILE A 156 14.99 5.05 0.08
C ILE A 156 13.91 4.62 -0.92
N GLY A 157 12.72 4.24 -0.43
CA GLY A 157 11.60 3.89 -1.30
C GLY A 157 11.01 5.09 -2.05
N ALA A 158 10.94 6.23 -1.37
CA ALA A 158 10.41 7.47 -1.90
C ALA A 158 11.20 8.01 -3.09
N PHE A 159 12.53 7.80 -3.13
CA PHE A 159 13.34 8.10 -4.30
C PHE A 159 12.82 7.38 -5.55
N THR A 160 12.54 6.07 -5.45
CA THR A 160 12.00 5.27 -6.55
C THR A 160 10.65 5.80 -7.02
N ILE A 161 9.74 6.15 -6.09
CA ILE A 161 8.45 6.77 -6.42
C ILE A 161 8.68 8.08 -7.19
N GLY A 162 9.58 8.95 -6.70
CA GLY A 162 9.94 10.19 -7.38
C GLY A 162 10.53 10.01 -8.77
N GLN A 163 11.23 8.89 -9.02
CA GLN A 163 11.73 8.58 -10.36
C GLN A 163 10.64 8.06 -11.32
N VAL A 164 9.68 7.27 -10.84
CA VAL A 164 8.49 6.91 -11.62
C VAL A 164 7.74 8.17 -12.04
N TRP A 165 7.55 9.11 -11.11
CA TRP A 165 6.81 10.35 -11.34
C TRP A 165 7.68 11.55 -11.71
N LYS A 166 8.89 11.30 -12.24
CA LYS A 166 9.85 12.37 -12.58
C LYS A 166 9.28 13.33 -13.62
N ASP A 167 8.54 12.81 -14.59
CA ASP A 167 7.59 13.57 -15.39
C ASP A 167 6.17 13.25 -14.88
N PRO A 168 5.54 14.14 -14.10
CA PRO A 168 4.22 13.91 -13.55
C PRO A 168 3.12 13.71 -14.61
N GLN A 169 3.36 14.18 -15.83
CA GLN A 169 2.42 14.02 -16.95
C GLN A 169 2.66 12.74 -17.74
N ASN A 170 3.78 12.05 -17.52
CA ASN A 170 4.16 10.81 -18.20
C ASN A 170 4.95 9.90 -17.24
N PRO A 171 4.30 9.26 -16.25
CA PRO A 171 4.99 8.40 -15.30
C PRO A 171 5.62 7.19 -15.98
N ASP A 172 6.80 6.77 -15.50
CA ASP A 172 7.59 5.66 -16.02
C ASP A 172 7.52 4.40 -15.11
N PRO A 173 6.58 3.47 -15.37
CA PRO A 173 6.44 2.23 -14.61
C PRO A 173 7.63 1.27 -14.78
N SER A 174 8.47 1.45 -15.81
CA SER A 174 9.65 0.61 -15.99
C SER A 174 10.73 0.87 -14.92
N PHE A 175 10.62 1.97 -14.18
CA PHE A 175 11.58 2.30 -13.12
C PHE A 175 11.55 1.30 -11.94
N THR A 176 10.45 0.59 -11.75
CA THR A 176 10.30 -0.49 -10.75
C THR A 176 10.38 -1.89 -11.36
N SER A 177 10.60 -2.00 -12.68
CA SER A 177 10.70 -3.28 -13.38
C SER A 177 12.14 -3.67 -13.66
N LYS A 178 12.42 -4.98 -13.73
CA LYS A 178 13.75 -5.49 -14.07
C LYS A 178 14.29 -4.83 -15.35
N PRO A 179 15.56 -4.40 -15.37
CA PRO A 179 16.61 -4.69 -14.37
C PRO A 179 16.61 -3.79 -13.12
N LYS A 180 15.68 -2.84 -12.99
CA LYS A 180 15.49 -2.02 -11.79
C LYS A 180 14.50 -2.69 -10.82
N SER A 181 14.36 -2.11 -9.62
CA SER A 181 13.39 -2.47 -8.59
C SER A 181 13.43 -1.37 -7.52
N PHE A 182 12.61 -1.46 -6.47
CA PHE A 182 12.94 -0.75 -5.24
C PHE A 182 14.32 -1.22 -4.72
N PRO A 183 15.15 -0.31 -4.19
CA PRO A 183 16.45 -0.65 -3.64
C PRO A 183 16.35 -1.26 -2.24
N ASN A 184 17.39 -2.02 -1.86
CA ASN A 184 17.52 -2.59 -0.50
C ASN A 184 17.34 -1.52 0.58
N GLY A 185 16.64 -1.87 1.65
CA GLY A 185 16.32 -0.96 2.73
C GLY A 185 15.14 -0.04 2.47
N THR A 186 14.45 -0.19 1.34
CA THR A 186 13.10 0.36 1.21
C THR A 186 12.22 -0.25 2.30
N VAL A 187 11.54 0.61 3.05
CA VAL A 187 10.57 0.21 4.08
C VAL A 187 9.25 0.89 3.78
N VAL A 188 8.19 0.08 3.77
CA VAL A 188 6.80 0.52 3.74
C VAL A 188 6.20 0.21 5.10
N CYS A 189 5.48 1.18 5.67
CA CYS A 189 4.67 1.01 6.87
C CYS A 189 3.25 1.45 6.52
N LYS A 190 2.23 0.65 6.85
CA LYS A 190 0.83 0.96 6.55
C LYS A 190 0.01 0.81 7.81
N ALA A 191 -0.56 1.90 8.31
CA ALA A 191 -1.48 1.85 9.43
C ALA A 191 -2.90 1.62 8.90
N LEU A 192 -3.61 0.65 9.48
CA LEU A 192 -4.97 0.25 9.11
C LEU A 192 -5.91 0.48 10.30
N TYR A 193 -7.04 1.12 10.00
CA TYR A 193 -8.08 1.48 10.94
C TYR A 193 -9.42 0.85 10.54
N ALA A 194 -10.28 0.60 11.52
CA ALA A 194 -11.62 0.04 11.31
C ALA A 194 -12.72 0.97 11.84
N ASP A 195 -13.75 1.17 11.03
CA ASP A 195 -15.08 1.64 11.45
C ASP A 195 -15.90 0.40 11.83
N ILE A 196 -15.91 0.09 13.14
CA ILE A 196 -16.57 -1.09 13.73
C ILE A 196 -16.91 -0.81 15.20
N ASP A 197 -17.87 -1.54 15.78
CA ASP A 197 -18.07 -1.55 17.24
C ASP A 197 -16.91 -2.27 17.93
N VAL A 198 -16.02 -1.49 18.54
CA VAL A 198 -14.84 -1.98 19.27
C VAL A 198 -15.19 -2.91 20.43
N ASN A 199 -16.40 -2.82 21.01
CA ASN A 199 -16.81 -3.71 22.10
C ASN A 199 -17.09 -5.14 21.62
N SER A 200 -17.34 -5.30 20.32
CA SER A 200 -17.57 -6.62 19.70
C SER A 200 -16.27 -7.36 19.37
N VAL A 201 -15.11 -6.68 19.42
CA VAL A 201 -13.78 -7.24 19.13
C VAL A 201 -12.90 -7.15 20.38
N PRO A 202 -12.72 -8.24 21.16
CA PRO A 202 -12.06 -8.18 22.46
C PRO A 202 -10.63 -7.61 22.46
N SER A 203 -9.86 -7.79 21.38
CA SER A 203 -8.50 -7.25 21.26
C SER A 203 -8.47 -5.72 21.08
N LEU A 204 -9.59 -5.09 20.73
CA LEU A 204 -9.73 -3.63 20.63
C LEU A 204 -10.15 -2.99 21.97
N ALA A 205 -9.88 -3.67 23.09
CA ALA A 205 -9.86 -3.02 24.39
C ALA A 205 -8.85 -1.86 24.40
N ASN A 206 -9.13 -0.78 25.15
CA ASN A 206 -8.30 0.43 25.20
C ASN A 206 -7.91 0.96 23.80
N PRO A 207 -8.86 1.19 22.88
CA PRO A 207 -8.53 1.40 21.47
C PRO A 207 -7.83 2.74 21.23
N LEU A 208 -6.86 2.75 20.31
CA LEU A 208 -6.38 3.98 19.69
C LEU A 208 -7.41 4.43 18.65
N LEU A 209 -8.12 5.51 18.95
CA LEU A 209 -9.17 6.08 18.10
C LEU A 209 -8.70 7.38 17.45
N LEU A 210 -9.07 7.58 16.18
CA LEU A 210 -8.99 8.86 15.50
C LEU A 210 -10.30 9.19 14.80
N ASP A 211 -10.54 10.47 14.51
CA ASP A 211 -11.67 10.90 13.68
C ASP A 211 -11.27 10.80 12.21
N ALA A 212 -12.10 10.20 11.35
CA ALA A 212 -11.86 10.07 9.92
C ALA A 212 -13.13 10.36 9.11
N TYR A 213 -12.99 10.95 7.92
CA TYR A 213 -14.13 11.21 7.04
C TYR A 213 -14.41 10.00 6.12
N THR A 214 -15.16 9.04 6.66
CA THR A 214 -15.40 7.73 6.06
C THR A 214 -16.76 7.67 5.35
N ALA A 215 -16.94 6.70 4.47
CA ALA A 215 -18.25 6.35 3.94
C ALA A 215 -19.21 5.91 5.06
N VAL A 216 -20.51 6.19 4.93
CA VAL A 216 -21.51 5.79 5.95
C VAL A 216 -21.53 4.27 6.15
N THR A 217 -21.43 3.52 5.06
CA THR A 217 -21.20 2.07 5.00
C THR A 217 -20.17 1.80 3.91
N PHE A 218 -19.65 0.57 3.82
CA PHE A 218 -18.62 0.24 2.82
C PHE A 218 -19.02 0.60 1.38
N THR A 219 -20.26 0.35 0.99
CA THR A 219 -20.80 0.63 -0.36
C THR A 219 -21.40 2.03 -0.52
N SER A 220 -21.41 2.85 0.53
CA SER A 220 -21.95 4.21 0.45
C SER A 220 -21.04 5.15 -0.35
N THR A 221 -21.64 6.07 -1.09
CA THR A 221 -20.97 7.25 -1.66
C THR A 221 -20.99 8.43 -0.68
N ASP A 222 -22.01 8.50 0.18
CA ASP A 222 -22.11 9.48 1.25
C ASP A 222 -21.06 9.20 2.32
N ARG A 223 -20.51 10.28 2.88
CA ARG A 223 -19.46 10.26 3.90
C ARG A 223 -19.85 11.08 5.12
N VAL A 224 -19.30 10.71 6.28
CA VAL A 224 -19.51 11.35 7.58
C VAL A 224 -18.26 11.17 8.43
N VAL A 225 -17.98 12.11 9.32
CA VAL A 225 -16.88 11.97 10.29
C VAL A 225 -17.26 10.94 11.34
N LYS A 226 -16.45 9.87 11.45
CA LYS A 226 -16.60 8.81 12.45
C LYS A 226 -15.30 8.57 13.19
N LYS A 227 -15.40 7.92 14.35
CA LYS A 227 -14.23 7.34 15.01
C LYS A 227 -13.87 6.03 14.34
N VAL A 228 -12.59 5.86 14.02
CA VAL A 228 -12.01 4.59 13.56
C VAL A 228 -10.91 4.14 14.51
N ALA A 229 -10.82 2.83 14.75
CA ALA A 229 -9.86 2.24 15.67
C ALA A 229 -8.65 1.66 14.92
N LEU A 230 -7.43 1.88 15.40
CA LEU A 230 -6.24 1.20 14.88
C LEU A 230 -6.41 -0.31 15.11
N ILE A 231 -6.32 -1.10 14.06
CA ILE A 231 -6.47 -2.57 14.12
C ILE A 231 -5.21 -3.32 13.72
N GLN A 232 -4.39 -2.72 12.85
CA GLN A 232 -3.30 -3.41 12.19
C GLN A 232 -2.24 -2.42 11.71
N MET A 233 -0.99 -2.88 11.64
CA MET A 233 0.07 -2.20 10.91
C MET A 233 0.79 -3.22 10.03
N ASP A 234 0.81 -2.98 8.72
CA ASP A 234 1.59 -3.80 7.79
C ASP A 234 2.94 -3.19 7.52
N ILE A 235 3.91 -4.06 7.25
CA ILE A 235 5.25 -3.67 6.82
C ILE A 235 5.65 -4.44 5.57
N ALA A 236 6.44 -3.78 4.72
CA ALA A 236 7.16 -4.43 3.64
C ALA A 236 8.60 -3.91 3.60
N VAL A 237 9.58 -4.80 3.54
CA VAL A 237 11.00 -4.44 3.50
C VAL A 237 11.67 -5.08 2.28
N ARG A 238 12.30 -4.25 1.45
CA ARG A 238 13.09 -4.72 0.32
C ARG A 238 14.45 -5.21 0.80
N ASP A 239 14.73 -6.49 0.59
CA ASP A 239 16.01 -7.10 0.95
C ASP A 239 16.42 -8.20 -0.04
N SER A 240 17.41 -7.92 -0.89
CA SER A 240 17.90 -8.85 -1.91
C SER A 240 18.58 -10.10 -1.35
N ARG A 241 18.86 -10.16 -0.04
CA ARG A 241 19.31 -11.41 0.59
C ARG A 241 18.20 -12.46 0.58
N VAL A 242 16.93 -12.05 0.55
CA VAL A 242 15.78 -12.91 0.28
C VAL A 242 15.68 -13.16 -1.21
N SER A 243 16.26 -14.26 -1.68
CA SER A 243 16.38 -14.55 -3.11
C SER A 243 15.06 -14.97 -3.76
N GLU A 244 14.11 -15.46 -2.96
CA GLU A 244 12.85 -16.02 -3.44
C GLU A 244 11.93 -14.95 -4.02
N THR A 245 11.82 -13.81 -3.33
CA THR A 245 10.95 -12.69 -3.72
C THR A 245 11.68 -11.35 -3.73
N GLY A 246 12.77 -11.19 -2.96
CA GLY A 246 13.40 -9.90 -2.70
C GLY A 246 12.69 -9.05 -1.66
N TRP A 247 11.60 -9.52 -1.08
CA TRP A 247 10.77 -8.77 -0.14
C TRP A 247 10.43 -9.60 1.10
N LEU A 248 10.37 -8.89 2.23
CA LEU A 248 9.82 -9.39 3.49
C LEU A 248 8.53 -8.66 3.74
N PHE A 249 7.45 -9.40 3.96
CA PHE A 249 6.15 -8.85 4.38
C PHE A 249 5.88 -9.26 5.81
N GLY A 250 5.41 -8.32 6.62
CA GLY A 250 5.07 -8.56 8.01
C GLY A 250 3.80 -7.82 8.37
N THR A 251 3.12 -8.27 9.41
CA THR A 251 1.93 -7.59 9.93
C THR A 251 1.87 -7.66 11.45
N PHE A 252 1.34 -6.60 12.03
CA PHE A 252 1.07 -6.45 13.45
C PHE A 252 -0.44 -6.28 13.65
N GLN A 253 -0.97 -6.88 14.71
CA GLN A 253 -2.37 -6.74 15.11
C GLN A 253 -2.45 -5.93 16.40
N TYR A 254 -3.47 -5.09 16.52
CA TYR A 254 -3.76 -4.39 17.77
C TYR A 254 -4.30 -5.34 18.84
N ASN A 255 -3.68 -5.34 20.01
CA ASN A 255 -4.16 -6.03 21.20
C ASN A 255 -4.00 -5.13 22.45
N GLY A 256 -5.05 -4.40 22.81
CA GLY A 256 -5.07 -3.50 23.97
C GLY A 256 -5.65 -4.11 25.25
N ILE A 257 -5.62 -5.44 25.38
CA ILE A 257 -6.01 -6.13 26.63
C ILE A 257 -5.07 -5.74 27.78
N ASP A 258 -3.78 -5.58 27.50
CA ASP A 258 -2.80 -5.09 28.48
C ASP A 258 -2.90 -3.58 28.63
N LYS A 259 -3.67 -3.14 29.63
CA LYS A 259 -3.88 -1.71 29.93
C LYS A 259 -2.64 -0.97 30.44
N SER A 260 -1.54 -1.67 30.72
CA SER A 260 -0.27 -1.00 31.03
C SER A 260 0.41 -0.41 29.80
N LYS A 261 0.01 -0.87 28.61
CA LYS A 261 0.44 -0.37 27.31
C LYS A 261 -0.63 0.53 26.69
N GLY A 262 -0.18 1.54 25.95
CA GLY A 262 -1.04 2.51 25.27
C GLY A 262 -0.73 2.60 23.78
N ASP A 263 -1.72 3.06 23.02
CA ASP A 263 -1.56 3.49 21.63
C ASP A 263 -0.83 2.46 20.74
N TRP A 264 0.27 2.85 20.11
CA TRP A 264 1.02 2.05 19.15
C TRP A 264 1.80 0.88 19.81
N GLU A 265 1.98 0.89 21.13
CA GLU A 265 2.65 -0.21 21.84
C GLU A 265 1.83 -1.50 21.82
N ASN A 266 0.50 -1.38 21.70
CA ASN A 266 -0.44 -2.49 21.61
C ASN A 266 -0.39 -3.27 20.28
N LEU A 267 0.40 -2.82 19.30
CA LEU A 267 0.67 -3.59 18.09
C LEU A 267 1.58 -4.79 18.41
N VAL A 268 1.01 -5.99 18.42
CA VAL A 268 1.74 -7.26 18.59
C VAL A 268 2.01 -7.89 17.23
N PRO A 269 3.16 -8.56 17.02
CA PRO A 269 3.44 -9.16 15.73
C PRO A 269 2.54 -10.37 15.49
N VAL A 270 1.95 -10.45 14.30
CA VAL A 270 1.28 -11.66 13.80
C VAL A 270 2.33 -12.59 13.20
N GLY A 271 3.21 -12.07 12.36
CA GLY A 271 4.27 -12.86 11.73
C GLY A 271 4.99 -12.14 10.60
N ILE A 272 5.87 -12.89 9.92
CA ILE A 272 6.65 -12.44 8.77
C ILE A 272 6.69 -13.52 7.69
N MET A 273 6.70 -13.13 6.41
CA MET A 273 6.81 -14.01 5.26
C MET A 273 7.81 -13.47 4.23
N TRP A 274 8.44 -14.39 3.51
CA TRP A 274 9.44 -14.10 2.47
C TRP A 274 9.24 -14.92 1.19
N GLY A 275 8.20 -15.77 1.18
CA GLY A 275 7.74 -16.53 0.03
C GLY A 275 6.36 -17.15 0.28
N ASN A 276 5.85 -17.85 -0.72
CA ASN A 276 4.49 -18.41 -0.75
C ASN A 276 4.43 -19.94 -0.63
N ASP A 277 5.54 -20.66 -0.40
CA ASP A 277 5.58 -22.13 -0.28
C ASP A 277 4.79 -22.84 -1.41
N PRO A 278 5.22 -22.74 -2.69
CA PRO A 278 4.41 -23.15 -3.85
C PRO A 278 4.04 -24.63 -3.90
N GLU A 279 4.76 -25.48 -3.18
CA GLU A 279 4.50 -26.94 -3.12
C GLU A 279 3.44 -27.31 -2.07
N VAL A 280 3.04 -26.39 -1.20
CA VAL A 280 2.07 -26.65 -0.12
C VAL A 280 0.67 -26.26 -0.58
N THR A 281 -0.09 -27.26 -1.05
CA THR A 281 -1.37 -27.07 -1.75
C THR A 281 -2.63 -27.37 -0.93
N SER A 282 -2.49 -27.84 0.31
CA SER A 282 -3.64 -28.15 1.17
C SER A 282 -4.39 -26.89 1.63
N SER A 283 -5.55 -27.06 2.27
CA SER A 283 -6.33 -25.96 2.87
C SER A 283 -6.70 -26.23 4.34
N GLU A 284 -6.07 -27.23 4.96
CA GLU A 284 -6.43 -27.77 6.28
C GLU A 284 -6.30 -26.74 7.41
N PHE A 285 -5.43 -25.75 7.24
CA PHE A 285 -5.18 -24.70 8.23
C PHE A 285 -5.94 -23.40 7.94
N THR A 286 -6.75 -23.32 6.88
CA THR A 286 -7.58 -22.14 6.59
C THR A 286 -8.70 -22.01 7.63
N ASN A 287 -8.74 -20.89 8.35
CA ASN A 287 -9.65 -20.65 9.48
C ASN A 287 -10.26 -19.22 9.47
N PRO A 288 -11.18 -18.90 8.53
CA PRO A 288 -11.63 -17.53 8.29
C PRO A 288 -12.41 -16.87 9.45
N THR A 289 -12.98 -17.68 10.35
CA THR A 289 -13.66 -17.21 11.57
C THR A 289 -12.91 -17.75 12.79
N PRO A 290 -11.85 -17.07 13.25
CA PRO A 290 -10.88 -17.64 14.17
C PRO A 290 -11.41 -17.63 15.62
N THR A 291 -11.42 -18.80 16.27
CA THR A 291 -11.44 -18.92 17.74
C THR A 291 -10.05 -19.24 18.30
N GLU A 292 -9.13 -19.64 17.43
CA GLU A 292 -7.70 -19.82 17.63
C GLU A 292 -6.96 -19.48 16.33
N THR A 293 -5.67 -19.19 16.42
CA THR A 293 -4.79 -18.99 15.26
C THR A 293 -4.21 -20.33 14.82
N LYS A 294 -4.58 -20.82 13.62
CA LYS A 294 -4.08 -22.10 13.10
C LYS A 294 -2.77 -21.93 12.33
N ILE A 295 -1.68 -22.46 12.88
CA ILE A 295 -0.34 -22.36 12.28
C ILE A 295 -0.01 -23.67 11.55
N ASN A 296 0.32 -23.56 10.26
CA ASN A 296 0.67 -24.72 9.44
C ASN A 296 2.18 -25.05 9.54
N PRO A 297 2.58 -26.20 10.12
CA PRO A 297 3.98 -26.56 10.28
C PRO A 297 4.69 -26.91 8.95
N ALA A 298 3.94 -27.16 7.87
CA ALA A 298 4.49 -27.48 6.56
C ALA A 298 5.05 -26.24 5.85
N LEU A 299 4.56 -25.03 6.17
CA LEU A 299 5.06 -23.78 5.58
C LEU A 299 6.47 -23.48 6.09
N LYS A 300 7.38 -23.15 5.17
CA LYS A 300 8.79 -22.85 5.43
C LYS A 300 9.19 -21.44 4.99
N GLN A 301 8.31 -20.69 4.36
CA GLN A 301 8.55 -19.31 3.90
C GLN A 301 7.70 -18.27 4.64
N THR A 302 7.10 -18.68 5.76
CA THR A 302 6.33 -17.86 6.69
C THR A 302 6.65 -18.30 8.12
N ALA A 303 6.71 -17.34 9.05
CA ALA A 303 6.82 -17.58 10.49
C ALA A 303 5.73 -16.80 11.23
N ILE A 304 4.93 -17.49 12.04
CA ILE A 304 3.78 -16.91 12.77
C ILE A 304 4.06 -16.90 14.27
N ASN A 305 3.72 -15.81 14.94
CA ASN A 305 3.81 -15.69 16.39
C ASN A 305 2.82 -16.66 17.07
N ALA A 306 3.35 -17.74 17.64
CA ALA A 306 2.55 -18.75 18.34
C ALA A 306 2.20 -18.37 19.79
N ASN A 307 2.66 -17.21 20.29
CA ASN A 307 2.42 -16.81 21.67
C ASN A 307 0.98 -16.29 21.86
N THR A 308 0.07 -17.17 22.29
CA THR A 308 -1.34 -16.86 22.55
C THR A 308 -1.59 -15.90 23.72
N LYS A 309 -0.56 -15.58 24.52
CA LYS A 309 -0.64 -14.52 25.54
C LYS A 309 -0.47 -13.13 24.92
N GLU A 310 0.19 -13.04 23.76
CA GLU A 310 0.41 -11.80 23.03
C GLU A 310 -0.57 -11.66 21.86
N LEU A 311 -0.63 -12.66 20.99
CA LEU A 311 -1.45 -12.66 19.79
C LEU A 311 -2.85 -13.17 20.12
N PRO A 312 -3.91 -12.33 20.02
CA PRO A 312 -5.28 -12.81 20.13
C PRO A 312 -5.61 -13.80 19.00
N PRO A 313 -6.64 -14.65 19.15
CA PRO A 313 -7.13 -15.48 18.05
C PRO A 313 -7.34 -14.65 16.78
N THR A 314 -6.67 -15.04 15.71
CA THR A 314 -6.71 -14.32 14.45
C THR A 314 -6.68 -15.31 13.29
N HIS A 315 -7.34 -14.95 12.19
CA HIS A 315 -7.25 -15.75 10.99
C HIS A 315 -5.91 -15.43 10.32
N LEU A 316 -5.43 -16.37 9.54
CA LEU A 316 -4.30 -16.15 8.66
C LEU A 316 -4.80 -16.14 7.22
N GLY A 317 -3.86 -16.10 6.30
CA GLY A 317 -4.10 -16.36 4.90
C GLY A 317 -4.33 -17.83 4.60
N TRP A 318 -4.47 -18.12 3.31
CA TRP A 318 -4.78 -19.45 2.83
C TRP A 318 -3.77 -20.48 3.33
N ASN A 319 -4.30 -21.51 3.98
CA ASN A 319 -3.57 -22.61 4.57
C ASN A 319 -2.53 -22.19 5.64
N GLY A 320 -2.76 -21.07 6.33
CA GLY A 320 -1.91 -20.59 7.42
C GLY A 320 -0.75 -19.70 7.00
N ARG A 321 -0.69 -19.24 5.74
CA ARG A 321 0.29 -18.25 5.28
C ARG A 321 0.03 -16.89 5.94
N LEU A 322 1.06 -16.06 6.09
CA LEU A 322 0.87 -14.76 6.72
C LEU A 322 -0.12 -13.90 5.91
N ASN A 323 -1.07 -13.33 6.63
CA ASN A 323 -1.99 -12.33 6.13
C ASN A 323 -2.46 -11.45 7.29
N GLY A 324 -2.93 -10.24 7.00
CA GLY A 324 -3.48 -9.34 8.00
C GLY A 324 -4.85 -9.80 8.53
N PRO A 325 -5.22 -9.45 9.78
CA PRO A 325 -6.52 -9.76 10.39
C PRO A 325 -7.78 -9.30 9.64
N VAL A 326 -7.66 -8.43 8.64
CA VAL A 326 -8.77 -7.96 7.79
C VAL A 326 -8.61 -8.32 6.32
N ASP A 327 -7.53 -9.01 5.98
CA ASP A 327 -7.26 -9.42 4.61
C ASP A 327 -8.09 -10.65 4.24
N ASN A 328 -8.16 -10.96 2.94
CA ASN A 328 -8.92 -12.11 2.47
C ASN A 328 -8.25 -13.43 2.93
N PRO A 329 -8.93 -14.30 3.71
CA PRO A 329 -8.36 -15.53 4.25
C PRO A 329 -8.02 -16.59 3.19
N GLN A 330 -8.34 -16.33 1.93
CA GLN A 330 -7.98 -17.15 0.78
C GLN A 330 -6.75 -16.60 0.00
N ALA A 331 -6.10 -15.55 0.50
CA ALA A 331 -4.82 -15.04 0.01
C ALA A 331 -3.76 -15.04 1.12
N SER A 332 -2.62 -14.45 0.85
CA SER A 332 -1.51 -14.10 1.75
C SER A 332 -0.99 -12.72 1.34
N CYS A 333 -0.22 -12.03 2.20
CA CYS A 333 0.33 -10.73 1.84
C CYS A 333 1.12 -10.81 0.52
N LEU A 334 2.03 -11.78 0.38
CA LEU A 334 2.82 -11.93 -0.85
C LEU A 334 1.99 -12.37 -2.07
N SER A 335 1.02 -13.28 -1.94
CA SER A 335 0.17 -13.71 -3.08
C SER A 335 -0.66 -12.57 -3.67
N CYS A 336 -1.09 -11.64 -2.80
CA CYS A 336 -1.81 -10.44 -3.17
C CYS A 336 -0.85 -9.44 -3.83
N HIS A 337 0.24 -9.10 -3.16
CA HIS A 337 1.16 -8.05 -3.60
C HIS A 337 2.01 -8.41 -4.81
N MET A 338 2.31 -9.69 -5.06
CA MET A 338 3.05 -10.11 -6.26
C MET A 338 2.33 -9.80 -7.57
N THR A 339 1.02 -9.57 -7.52
CA THR A 339 0.19 -9.17 -8.67
C THR A 339 0.37 -7.70 -9.05
N ALA A 340 1.15 -6.92 -8.28
CA ALA A 340 1.32 -5.49 -8.50
C ALA A 340 2.12 -5.19 -9.78
N GLU A 341 1.42 -4.70 -10.80
CA GLU A 341 1.98 -4.46 -12.12
C GLU A 341 1.27 -3.33 -12.88
N TYR A 342 1.86 -2.90 -13.98
CA TYR A 342 1.30 -1.92 -14.90
C TYR A 342 1.51 -2.38 -16.36
N GLN A 343 0.48 -2.46 -17.20
CA GLN A 343 -0.93 -2.38 -16.83
C GLN A 343 -1.30 -3.53 -15.89
N GLN A 344 -2.21 -3.26 -14.95
CA GLN A 344 -2.68 -4.25 -13.98
C GLN A 344 -3.56 -5.26 -14.73
N LEU A 345 -3.00 -6.39 -15.16
CA LEU A 345 -3.75 -7.46 -15.83
C LEU A 345 -4.05 -8.60 -14.86
N ALA A 346 -3.15 -8.83 -13.90
CA ALA A 346 -3.36 -9.78 -12.84
C ALA A 346 -4.44 -9.31 -11.87
N ILE A 347 -5.40 -10.18 -11.59
CA ILE A 347 -6.36 -9.99 -10.51
C ILE A 347 -5.64 -10.26 -9.18
N MET A 348 -5.89 -9.41 -8.18
CA MET A 348 -5.16 -9.42 -6.91
C MET A 348 -5.33 -10.71 -6.10
N ASN A 349 -6.48 -11.37 -6.25
CA ASN A 349 -6.86 -12.57 -5.51
C ASN A 349 -7.66 -13.50 -6.42
N PRO A 350 -7.41 -14.83 -6.41
CA PRO A 350 -8.16 -15.75 -7.26
C PRO A 350 -9.68 -15.69 -7.02
N THR A 351 -10.12 -15.35 -5.80
CA THR A 351 -11.53 -15.24 -5.40
C THR A 351 -12.25 -13.99 -5.92
N PHE A 352 -11.55 -13.03 -6.51
CA PHE A 352 -12.17 -11.84 -7.12
C PHE A 352 -12.67 -12.11 -8.55
N GLN A 353 -12.37 -13.30 -9.09
CA GLN A 353 -12.92 -13.76 -10.36
C GLN A 353 -14.36 -14.23 -10.18
N ALA A 354 -15.18 -14.06 -11.22
CA ALA A 354 -16.55 -14.58 -11.25
C ALA A 354 -16.62 -16.11 -11.06
N ASN A 355 -15.64 -16.84 -11.60
CA ASN A 355 -15.50 -18.29 -11.46
C ASN A 355 -14.10 -18.61 -10.90
N PRO A 356 -13.90 -18.53 -9.57
CA PRO A 356 -12.59 -18.73 -8.98
C PRO A 356 -12.12 -20.18 -9.12
N PRO A 357 -10.82 -20.43 -9.37
CA PRO A 357 -10.29 -21.78 -9.40
C PRO A 357 -10.44 -22.45 -8.02
N ALA A 358 -10.59 -23.77 -7.99
CA ALA A 358 -10.69 -24.50 -6.73
C ALA A 358 -9.35 -24.41 -5.95
N PRO A 359 -9.39 -24.19 -4.62
CA PRO A 359 -8.17 -24.10 -3.81
C PRO A 359 -7.24 -25.31 -3.98
N GLY A 360 -5.93 -25.06 -4.09
CA GLY A 360 -4.91 -26.09 -4.23
C GLY A 360 -4.73 -26.66 -5.65
N THR A 361 -5.55 -26.27 -6.62
CA THR A 361 -5.32 -26.59 -8.04
C THR A 361 -4.11 -25.84 -8.61
N GLU A 362 -3.54 -26.33 -9.72
CA GLU A 362 -2.44 -25.64 -10.41
C GLU A 362 -2.79 -24.18 -10.75
N GLU A 363 -4.03 -23.92 -11.18
CA GLU A 363 -4.51 -22.57 -11.47
C GLU A 363 -4.52 -21.68 -10.22
N TRP A 364 -5.01 -22.18 -9.08
CA TRP A 364 -4.97 -21.48 -7.79
C TRP A 364 -3.53 -21.15 -7.38
N MET A 365 -2.62 -22.10 -7.57
CA MET A 365 -1.23 -21.98 -7.15
C MET A 365 -0.43 -20.95 -7.97
N LYS A 366 -0.97 -20.39 -9.07
CA LYS A 366 -0.38 -19.22 -9.75
C LYS A 366 -0.26 -18.00 -8.83
N TRP A 367 -1.17 -17.83 -7.87
CA TRP A 367 -1.07 -16.77 -6.84
C TRP A 367 -0.11 -17.12 -5.71
N PHE A 368 0.32 -18.37 -5.58
CA PHE A 368 1.20 -18.84 -4.50
C PHE A 368 2.59 -19.24 -4.99
N GLN A 369 3.00 -18.75 -6.16
CA GLN A 369 4.39 -18.82 -6.63
C GLN A 369 5.26 -17.73 -5.98
N ASN A 370 6.57 -17.84 -6.13
CA ASN A 370 7.52 -16.81 -5.70
C ASN A 370 7.99 -16.01 -6.93
N ILE A 371 7.66 -14.72 -6.98
CA ILE A 371 8.10 -13.82 -8.05
C ILE A 371 9.25 -12.95 -7.55
N PRO A 372 10.45 -13.02 -8.15
CA PRO A 372 11.55 -12.13 -7.82
C PRO A 372 11.21 -10.64 -8.01
N ALA A 373 11.73 -9.79 -7.13
CA ALA A 373 11.60 -8.34 -7.21
C ALA A 373 11.85 -7.78 -8.62
N GLY A 374 10.99 -6.83 -9.02
CA GLY A 374 10.96 -6.22 -10.34
C GLY A 374 10.44 -7.11 -11.47
N GLN A 375 10.02 -8.37 -11.22
CA GLN A 375 9.29 -9.16 -12.20
C GLN A 375 7.78 -8.97 -12.05
N PRO A 376 7.04 -8.83 -13.16
CA PRO A 376 5.58 -8.79 -13.11
C PRO A 376 4.99 -10.20 -12.89
N PHE A 377 3.73 -10.23 -12.49
CA PHE A 377 2.93 -11.45 -12.45
C PHE A 377 2.61 -11.92 -13.87
N THR A 378 2.13 -10.99 -14.70
CA THR A 378 1.72 -11.25 -16.07
C THR A 378 2.89 -11.02 -17.01
N PRO A 379 3.31 -12.00 -17.81
CA PRO A 379 4.36 -11.80 -18.81
C PRO A 379 4.02 -10.65 -19.77
N GLY A 380 4.96 -9.72 -19.95
CA GLY A 380 4.81 -8.59 -20.88
C GLY A 380 4.34 -7.27 -20.25
N THR A 381 3.91 -7.28 -18.98
CA THR A 381 3.62 -6.05 -18.22
C THR A 381 4.90 -5.51 -17.53
N GLN A 382 4.77 -4.38 -16.82
CA GLN A 382 5.81 -3.80 -15.98
C GLN A 382 5.49 -4.09 -14.51
N SER A 383 6.44 -4.64 -13.75
CA SER A 383 6.30 -4.78 -12.30
C SER A 383 6.25 -3.43 -11.61
N THR A 384 5.35 -3.27 -10.64
CA THR A 384 5.45 -2.21 -9.62
C THR A 384 6.14 -2.70 -8.35
N ASP A 385 6.85 -3.83 -8.46
CA ASP A 385 7.73 -4.43 -7.46
C ASP A 385 7.04 -4.58 -6.10
N TYR A 386 5.96 -5.36 -6.11
CA TYR A 386 5.08 -5.63 -4.96
C TYR A 386 4.31 -4.42 -4.40
N SER A 387 4.43 -3.24 -4.99
CA SER A 387 3.70 -2.05 -4.57
C SER A 387 2.35 -1.94 -5.27
N LEU A 388 1.30 -2.49 -4.66
CA LEU A 388 -0.09 -2.30 -5.10
C LEU A 388 -0.52 -0.82 -5.05
N GLN A 389 -0.01 -0.03 -4.10
CA GLN A 389 -0.27 1.41 -4.07
C GLN A 389 0.29 2.12 -5.31
N LEU A 390 1.47 1.71 -5.80
CA LEU A 390 2.04 2.28 -7.02
C LEU A 390 1.25 1.84 -8.26
N SER A 391 0.85 0.57 -8.35
CA SER A 391 -0.03 0.11 -9.43
C SER A 391 -1.34 0.89 -9.46
N ALA A 392 -2.00 1.04 -8.30
CA ALA A 392 -3.23 1.82 -8.17
C ALA A 392 -3.02 3.30 -8.54
N ALA A 393 -1.89 3.90 -8.14
CA ALA A 393 -1.57 5.28 -8.49
C ALA A 393 -1.43 5.48 -10.01
N LEU A 394 -0.77 4.54 -10.70
CA LEU A 394 -0.64 4.56 -12.16
C LEU A 394 -2.00 4.36 -12.83
N ALA A 395 -2.79 3.37 -12.38
CA ALA A 395 -4.13 3.12 -12.89
C ALA A 395 -5.03 4.36 -12.74
N ASN A 396 -5.07 4.97 -11.55
CA ASN A 396 -5.83 6.19 -11.28
C ASN A 396 -5.41 7.36 -12.17
N PHE A 397 -4.12 7.56 -12.36
CA PHE A 397 -3.61 8.61 -13.24
C PHE A 397 -4.05 8.42 -14.68
N TYR A 398 -3.91 7.20 -15.22
CA TYR A 398 -4.27 6.94 -16.60
C TYR A 398 -5.79 6.96 -16.80
N ASP A 399 -6.58 6.48 -15.84
CA ASP A 399 -8.04 6.63 -15.85
C ASP A 399 -8.44 8.11 -15.90
N TRP A 400 -7.91 8.94 -14.99
CA TRP A 400 -8.12 10.39 -15.03
C TRP A 400 -7.66 11.01 -16.36
N LYS A 401 -6.49 10.61 -16.87
CA LYS A 401 -5.92 11.16 -18.10
C LYS A 401 -6.77 10.83 -19.32
N CYS A 402 -7.31 9.62 -19.40
CA CYS A 402 -8.14 9.18 -20.52
C CYS A 402 -9.59 9.71 -20.41
N ASN A 403 -10.15 9.81 -19.20
CA ASN A 403 -11.59 10.06 -19.02
C ASN A 403 -11.92 11.50 -18.59
N HIS A 404 -11.02 12.19 -17.89
CA HIS A 404 -11.29 13.47 -17.23
C HIS A 404 -10.38 14.62 -17.66
N SER A 405 -9.27 14.35 -18.36
CA SER A 405 -8.37 15.40 -18.88
C SER A 405 -8.91 16.13 -20.13
N GLY A 406 -10.15 15.82 -20.52
CA GLY A 406 -10.86 16.41 -21.66
C GLY A 406 -10.74 15.58 -22.94
N VAL A 407 -11.77 15.70 -23.78
CA VAL A 407 -11.78 15.19 -25.15
C VAL A 407 -11.28 16.30 -26.06
N TYR A 408 -10.32 16.01 -26.93
CA TYR A 408 -9.81 16.99 -27.87
C TYR A 408 -10.85 17.29 -28.97
N ALA A 409 -10.65 18.37 -29.72
CA ALA A 409 -11.59 18.83 -30.75
C ALA A 409 -11.91 17.80 -31.86
N ASP A 410 -11.07 16.78 -32.04
CA ASP A 410 -11.28 15.66 -32.96
C ASP A 410 -12.05 14.49 -32.33
N GLY A 411 -12.65 14.68 -31.16
CA GLY A 411 -13.42 13.67 -30.44
C GLY A 411 -12.58 12.59 -29.76
N LYS A 412 -11.25 12.68 -29.83
CA LYS A 412 -10.33 11.71 -29.23
C LYS A 412 -9.87 12.16 -27.85
N ASN A 413 -9.65 11.25 -26.91
CA ASN A 413 -9.03 11.56 -25.62
C ASN A 413 -7.49 11.52 -25.68
N ALA A 414 -6.83 11.85 -24.58
CA ALA A 414 -5.36 11.91 -24.52
C ALA A 414 -4.70 10.57 -24.87
N CYS A 415 -5.30 9.47 -24.41
CA CYS A 415 -4.78 8.13 -24.62
C CYS A 415 -4.94 7.68 -26.09
N GLU A 416 -6.03 8.06 -26.75
CA GLU A 416 -6.26 7.81 -28.18
C GLU A 416 -5.34 8.61 -29.11
N LYS A 417 -4.82 9.75 -28.65
CA LYS A 417 -3.83 10.56 -29.40
C LYS A 417 -2.39 10.15 -29.18
N ILE A 418 -2.08 9.60 -28.01
CA ILE A 418 -0.75 9.15 -27.61
C ILE A 418 -0.33 7.84 -28.29
N VAL A 419 -1.17 7.25 -29.13
CA VAL A 419 -0.92 5.97 -29.83
C VAL A 419 0.36 5.90 -30.71
N PRO A 420 1.08 6.98 -31.13
CA PRO A 420 2.41 6.80 -31.71
C PRO A 420 3.56 6.93 -30.69
N LEU A 421 3.31 6.99 -29.38
CA LEU A 421 4.34 6.73 -28.37
C LEU A 421 4.50 5.22 -28.24
N LYS A 422 5.76 4.77 -28.23
CA LYS A 422 6.22 3.38 -28.04
C LYS A 422 5.79 2.75 -26.70
N LEU A 423 4.52 2.83 -26.33
CA LEU A 423 3.88 1.80 -25.52
C LEU A 423 3.89 0.56 -26.38
N MET A 424 4.60 -0.48 -25.96
CA MET A 424 4.71 -1.72 -26.69
C MET A 424 3.33 -2.39 -26.85
N LYS A 425 2.55 -1.95 -27.84
CA LYS A 425 1.69 -2.84 -28.63
C LYS A 425 2.63 -3.67 -29.50
N ALA A 426 3.30 -4.64 -28.88
CA ALA A 426 3.94 -5.71 -29.61
C ALA A 426 2.98 -6.91 -29.62
N SER A 427 2.47 -7.20 -30.82
CA SER A 427 1.98 -8.48 -31.33
C SER A 427 0.76 -9.12 -30.65
N ASN A 428 -0.36 -9.15 -31.38
CA ASN A 428 -1.34 -10.25 -31.47
C ASN A 428 -1.81 -10.97 -30.20
N ALA A 429 -1.65 -10.38 -29.01
CA ALA A 429 -2.32 -10.85 -27.80
C ALA A 429 -3.82 -10.50 -27.92
N PRO A 430 -4.72 -11.33 -27.40
CA PRO A 430 -6.14 -10.97 -27.24
C PRO A 430 -6.26 -9.60 -26.56
N GLN A 431 -7.37 -8.89 -26.77
CA GLN A 431 -7.68 -7.72 -25.94
C GLN A 431 -7.93 -8.22 -24.51
N ASP A 432 -6.86 -8.43 -23.75
CA ASP A 432 -6.96 -8.78 -22.34
C ASP A 432 -7.47 -7.54 -21.60
N GLU A 433 -8.52 -7.74 -20.81
CA GLU A 433 -9.18 -6.69 -20.04
C GLU A 433 -8.25 -6.17 -18.95
N VAL A 434 -7.94 -4.87 -18.98
CA VAL A 434 -7.15 -4.21 -17.93
C VAL A 434 -7.95 -4.22 -16.64
N GLN A 435 -7.47 -4.94 -15.64
CA GLN A 435 -8.06 -4.99 -14.32
C GLN A 435 -7.73 -3.70 -13.56
N LYS A 436 -8.67 -3.18 -12.77
CA LYS A 436 -8.33 -2.16 -11.77
C LYS A 436 -7.61 -2.83 -10.62
N VAL A 437 -6.80 -2.08 -9.86
CA VAL A 437 -6.35 -2.58 -8.55
C VAL A 437 -7.58 -2.62 -7.63
N GLN A 438 -8.26 -3.76 -7.64
CA GLN A 438 -9.46 -4.01 -6.88
C GLN A 438 -9.10 -4.11 -5.39
N ARG A 439 -9.51 -3.10 -4.63
CA ARG A 439 -9.41 -3.15 -3.16
C ARG A 439 -10.49 -4.05 -2.56
N SER A 440 -11.68 -4.05 -3.18
CA SER A 440 -12.69 -5.11 -3.05
C SER A 440 -13.64 -5.07 -4.27
N PRO A 441 -14.18 -6.23 -4.72
CA PRO A 441 -15.10 -6.29 -5.86
C PRO A 441 -16.40 -5.50 -5.68
N GLU A 442 -16.88 -5.36 -4.44
CA GLU A 442 -18.15 -4.68 -4.12
C GLU A 442 -18.13 -3.17 -4.38
N LEU A 443 -16.98 -2.60 -4.77
CA LEU A 443 -16.82 -1.19 -5.12
C LEU A 443 -16.83 -0.90 -6.62
N GLU A 444 -16.84 -1.92 -7.48
CA GLU A 444 -16.79 -1.76 -8.94
C GLU A 444 -18.07 -1.11 -9.50
N ASP A 445 -19.21 -1.31 -8.84
CA ASP A 445 -20.50 -0.73 -9.23
C ASP A 445 -20.68 0.74 -8.81
N LEU A 446 -19.71 1.33 -8.09
CA LEU A 446 -19.78 2.70 -7.56
C LEU A 446 -19.06 3.75 -8.43
N GLU A 447 -18.49 3.34 -9.56
CA GLU A 447 -17.71 4.20 -10.47
C GLU A 447 -18.52 4.84 -11.59
#